data_AF-A0A954QWW1-F1
#
_entry.id   AF-A0A954QWW1-F1
#
_cell.length_a   1.000
_cell.length_b   1.000
_cell.length_c   1.000
_cell.angle_alpha   90.00
_cell.angle_beta   90.00
_cell.angle_gamma   90.00
#
_symmetry.space_group_name_H-M   'P 1'
#
loop_
_entity.id
_entity.type
_entity.pdbx_description
1 polymer ?
#
loop_
_entity_poly.entity_id
_entity_poly.type
_entity_poly.pdbx_seq_one_letter_code
_entity_poly.pdbx_strand_id
1 'polypeptide(L)'
;DRKFKTGPAGRVPKQGPRPDHIRSPKYDPASVDVAGAVLLGQRQLDFLDAWTQDWHNAKMKVALSQTIFCGGAHIHGDANGRLHADMDSNGWPQTGRNRALKSLRRGFAFHYAGDQHIATLFQHGVDEYRDAIWSFCVPSIANLYLRWWEPLEPGQNREPGSPEYTGDHLDGFGNKVTNYAAANPEKKPAGNLLNTRAAGFGVVRLNTKTRQITMECWPRNVDVTDPSARQYPGWPRTISQFDNYNPPSWGKLGELTFDVDSPVVQLVDSDSGEVLYTVRVNGKSFVPGAPQGKTFVIKAGQDAAQTIVIKDARVGSAAQTVNLSSSR
;
A
#
# COMPACT_ATOMS: atom_id res chain seq x y z
N ASP A 1 -8.52 -2.32 12.35
CA ASP A 1 -9.33 -2.89 11.25
C ASP A 1 -10.08 -4.14 11.69
N ARG A 2 -9.43 -5.23 12.13
CA ARG A 2 -10.07 -6.54 12.31
C ARG A 2 -11.23 -6.63 13.30
N LYS A 3 -11.21 -5.86 14.39
CA LYS A 3 -12.31 -5.80 15.37
C LYS A 3 -13.66 -5.37 14.76
N PHE A 4 -13.61 -4.60 13.67
CA PHE A 4 -14.79 -4.01 13.04
C PHE A 4 -15.10 -4.61 11.66
N LYS A 5 -14.22 -5.49 11.17
CA LYS A 5 -14.39 -6.19 9.91
C LYS A 5 -15.50 -7.24 10.05
N THR A 6 -16.33 -7.36 9.02
CA THR A 6 -17.35 -8.40 8.93
C THR A 6 -16.69 -9.78 8.86
N GLY A 7 -17.15 -10.75 9.64
CA GLY A 7 -16.70 -12.14 9.51
C GLY A 7 -17.42 -12.85 8.36
N PRO A 8 -16.76 -13.78 7.64
CA PRO A 8 -17.37 -14.47 6.49
C PRO A 8 -18.39 -15.54 6.89
N ALA A 9 -18.37 -16.02 8.14
CA ALA A 9 -19.28 -17.05 8.63
C ALA A 9 -20.75 -16.63 8.51
N GLY A 10 -21.56 -17.45 7.82
CA GLY A 10 -22.98 -17.18 7.57
C GLY A 10 -23.26 -16.10 6.52
N ARG A 11 -22.23 -15.52 5.91
CA ARG A 11 -22.32 -14.49 4.84
C ARG A 11 -21.80 -14.98 3.50
N VAL A 12 -20.76 -15.81 3.54
CA VAL A 12 -20.17 -16.44 2.36
C VAL A 12 -20.32 -17.97 2.51
N PRO A 13 -20.74 -18.70 1.45
CA PRO A 13 -20.74 -20.16 1.49
C PRO A 13 -19.36 -20.71 1.83
N LYS A 14 -19.30 -21.71 2.71
CA LYS A 14 -18.04 -22.33 3.15
C LYS A 14 -17.38 -23.05 1.96
N GLN A 15 -16.18 -22.63 1.57
CA GLN A 15 -15.42 -23.16 0.41
C GLN A 15 -14.07 -23.79 0.81
N GLY A 16 -13.93 -24.11 2.09
CA GLY A 16 -12.69 -24.64 2.67
C GLY A 16 -12.93 -25.19 4.08
N PRO A 17 -11.88 -25.60 4.80
CA PRO A 17 -12.01 -26.19 6.13
C PRO A 17 -12.57 -25.20 7.17
N ARG A 18 -12.26 -23.91 7.00
CA ARG A 18 -12.76 -22.79 7.82
C ARG A 18 -13.66 -21.86 7.00
N PRO A 19 -14.57 -21.09 7.63
CA PRO A 19 -15.46 -20.17 6.92
C PRO A 19 -14.74 -19.08 6.12
N ASP A 20 -13.51 -18.75 6.49
CA ASP A 20 -12.64 -17.74 5.87
C ASP A 20 -11.70 -18.31 4.80
N HIS A 21 -11.67 -19.62 4.59
CA HIS A 21 -10.75 -20.28 3.68
C HIS A 21 -11.42 -20.65 2.36
N ILE A 22 -10.76 -20.33 1.24
CA ILE A 22 -11.11 -20.79 -0.10
C ILE A 22 -9.95 -21.59 -0.68
N ARG A 23 -10.18 -22.87 -1.00
CA ARG A 23 -9.13 -23.76 -1.57
C ARG A 23 -9.16 -23.86 -3.08
N SER A 24 -10.36 -23.80 -3.68
CA SER A 24 -10.51 -24.00 -5.12
C SER A 24 -10.03 -22.76 -5.88
N PRO A 25 -9.09 -22.90 -6.84
CA PRO A 25 -8.73 -21.80 -7.74
C PRO A 25 -9.79 -21.54 -8.82
N LYS A 26 -10.82 -22.40 -8.93
CA LYS A 26 -11.87 -22.30 -9.96
C LYS A 26 -13.12 -21.55 -9.49
N TYR A 27 -13.05 -20.83 -8.37
CA TYR A 27 -14.17 -20.05 -7.86
C TYR A 27 -14.21 -18.66 -8.51
N ASP A 28 -15.39 -18.03 -8.52
CA ASP A 28 -15.52 -16.64 -8.94
C ASP A 28 -15.21 -15.72 -7.75
N PRO A 29 -14.15 -14.89 -7.78
CA PRO A 29 -13.86 -13.97 -6.69
C PRO A 29 -14.99 -12.96 -6.40
N ALA A 30 -15.79 -12.59 -7.40
CA ALA A 30 -16.92 -11.68 -7.19
C ALA A 30 -18.01 -12.32 -6.31
N SER A 31 -18.13 -13.65 -6.32
CA SER A 31 -19.12 -14.38 -5.50
C SER A 31 -18.93 -14.22 -3.99
N VAL A 32 -17.74 -13.78 -3.54
CA VAL A 32 -17.45 -13.57 -2.12
C VAL A 32 -17.46 -12.10 -1.71
N ASP A 33 -17.47 -11.14 -2.65
CA ASP A 33 -17.61 -9.71 -2.36
C ASP A 33 -19.08 -9.35 -2.05
N VAL A 34 -19.58 -9.87 -0.93
CA VAL A 34 -21.00 -9.84 -0.60
C VAL A 34 -21.47 -8.47 -0.13
N ALA A 35 -22.66 -8.08 -0.57
CA ALA A 35 -23.28 -6.81 -0.18
C ALA A 35 -23.41 -6.69 1.36
N GLY A 36 -23.09 -5.51 1.87
CA GLY A 36 -23.13 -5.22 3.31
C GLY A 36 -21.96 -5.77 4.11
N ALA A 37 -21.00 -6.49 3.51
CA ALA A 37 -19.73 -6.77 4.17
C ALA A 37 -18.91 -5.49 4.31
N VAL A 38 -18.39 -5.28 5.51
CA VAL A 38 -17.63 -4.08 5.90
C VAL A 38 -16.20 -4.48 6.24
N LEU A 39 -15.23 -3.79 5.63
CA LEU A 39 -13.82 -3.86 6.04
C LEU A 39 -13.52 -2.77 7.08
N LEU A 40 -13.72 -1.52 6.68
CA LEU A 40 -13.66 -0.33 7.54
C LEU A 40 -15.05 0.28 7.60
N GLY A 41 -15.55 0.55 8.80
CA GLY A 41 -16.84 1.21 8.99
C GLY A 41 -16.81 2.66 8.52
N GLN A 42 -17.99 3.26 8.28
CA GLN A 42 -18.11 4.62 7.72
C GLN A 42 -17.29 5.65 8.51
N ARG A 43 -17.36 5.63 9.85
CA ARG A 43 -16.57 6.53 10.71
C ARG A 43 -15.06 6.41 10.49
N GLN A 44 -14.56 5.22 10.16
CA GLN A 44 -13.13 5.02 9.87
C GLN A 44 -12.78 5.58 8.48
N LEU A 45 -13.67 5.42 7.49
CA LEU A 45 -13.49 5.96 6.15
C LEU A 45 -13.53 7.49 6.17
N ASP A 46 -14.51 8.09 6.85
CA ASP A 46 -14.62 9.55 7.03
C ASP A 46 -13.37 10.11 7.71
N PHE A 47 -12.87 9.40 8.73
CA PHE A 47 -11.61 9.76 9.37
C PHE A 47 -10.43 9.71 8.40
N LEU A 48 -10.30 8.65 7.58
CA LEU A 48 -9.21 8.55 6.62
C LEU A 48 -9.29 9.63 5.54
N ASP A 49 -10.48 9.92 5.03
CA ASP A 49 -10.70 10.96 4.03
C ASP A 49 -10.37 12.37 4.57
N ALA A 50 -10.70 12.65 5.83
CA ALA A 50 -10.30 13.89 6.49
C ALA A 50 -8.80 13.91 6.79
N TRP A 51 -8.26 12.83 7.38
CA TRP A 51 -6.86 12.70 7.77
C TRP A 51 -5.92 12.79 6.57
N THR A 52 -6.27 12.25 5.40
CA THR A 52 -5.42 12.33 4.20
C THR A 52 -5.32 13.72 3.61
N GLN A 53 -6.31 14.57 3.85
CA GLN A 53 -6.33 15.98 3.44
C GLN A 53 -5.70 16.91 4.46
N ASP A 54 -5.75 16.54 5.74
CA ASP A 54 -5.15 17.34 6.82
C ASP A 54 -3.63 17.10 6.93
N TRP A 55 -2.85 18.10 6.55
CA TRP A 55 -1.39 18.06 6.65
C TRP A 55 -0.82 18.88 7.80
N HIS A 56 -1.65 19.49 8.66
CA HIS A 56 -1.15 20.26 9.80
C HIS A 56 -0.20 19.42 10.64
N ASN A 57 0.99 19.95 10.91
CA ASN A 57 2.06 19.27 11.66
C ASN A 57 2.51 17.92 11.09
N ALA A 58 2.12 17.56 9.85
CA ALA A 58 2.47 16.30 9.21
C ALA A 58 3.46 16.54 8.06
N LYS A 59 4.52 15.74 8.04
CA LYS A 59 5.54 15.74 6.98
C LYS A 59 5.40 14.53 6.04
N MET A 60 5.00 13.40 6.60
CA MET A 60 4.75 12.13 5.92
C MET A 60 3.60 11.44 6.66
N LYS A 61 2.91 10.51 5.99
CA LYS A 61 1.77 9.78 6.56
C LYS A 61 2.03 8.28 6.53
N VAL A 62 1.73 7.62 7.64
CA VAL A 62 1.83 6.16 7.77
C VAL A 62 0.51 5.64 8.32
N ALA A 63 -0.07 4.66 7.62
CA ALA A 63 -1.23 3.92 8.08
C ALA A 63 -0.77 2.63 8.75
N LEU A 64 -1.31 2.35 9.94
CA LEU A 64 -1.08 1.11 10.67
C LEU A 64 -2.35 0.27 10.65
N SER A 65 -2.22 -1.01 10.33
CA SER A 65 -3.32 -1.98 10.42
C SER A 65 -2.82 -3.29 10.99
N GLN A 66 -3.75 -4.17 11.34
CA GLN A 66 -3.40 -5.53 11.75
C GLN A 66 -2.76 -6.29 10.57
N THR A 67 -3.35 -6.20 9.37
CA THR A 67 -2.92 -6.96 8.18
C THR A 67 -2.97 -6.14 6.89
N ILE A 68 -2.28 -6.61 5.86
CA ILE A 68 -2.18 -5.95 4.54
C ILE A 68 -3.46 -6.07 3.71
N PHE A 69 -3.69 -5.11 2.81
CA PHE A 69 -4.89 -5.00 1.96
C PHE A 69 -4.91 -5.97 0.75
N CYS A 70 -4.40 -7.19 0.94
CA CYS A 70 -4.44 -8.27 -0.03
C CYS A 70 -4.35 -9.64 0.66
N GLY A 71 -4.68 -10.71 -0.09
CA GLY A 71 -4.34 -12.08 0.28
C GLY A 71 -2.85 -12.36 0.07
N GLY A 72 -2.01 -11.98 1.05
CA GLY A 72 -0.55 -12.04 0.93
C GLY A 72 0.11 -13.40 1.18
N ALA A 73 -0.68 -14.46 1.38
CA ALA A 73 -0.19 -15.81 1.61
C ALA A 73 -1.01 -16.83 0.80
N HIS A 74 -0.30 -17.70 0.10
CA HIS A 74 -0.86 -18.79 -0.70
C HIS A 74 -0.81 -20.14 0.01
N ILE A 75 0.03 -20.30 1.03
CA ILE A 75 0.20 -21.56 1.77
C ILE A 75 0.23 -21.24 3.24
N HIS A 76 -0.49 -22.05 4.04
CA HIS A 76 -0.70 -21.82 5.46
C HIS A 76 -0.36 -23.06 6.28
N GLY A 77 0.43 -22.88 7.34
CA GLY A 77 0.80 -23.95 8.27
C GLY A 77 1.86 -24.85 7.66
N ASP A 78 1.45 -25.97 7.07
CA ASP A 78 2.35 -26.86 6.35
C ASP A 78 2.51 -26.44 4.88
N ALA A 79 3.63 -26.82 4.27
CA ALA A 79 3.95 -26.44 2.88
C ALA A 79 2.95 -26.99 1.83
N ASN A 80 2.10 -27.95 2.19
CA ASN A 80 1.05 -28.51 1.34
C ASN A 80 -0.32 -27.85 1.59
N GLY A 81 -0.41 -26.94 2.56
CA GLY A 81 -1.62 -26.24 2.98
C GLY A 81 -2.02 -25.10 2.05
N ARG A 82 -1.91 -25.30 0.73
CA ARG A 82 -2.24 -24.27 -0.25
C ARG A 82 -3.68 -23.80 -0.05
N LEU A 83 -3.80 -22.49 0.11
CA LEU A 83 -5.02 -21.74 0.25
C LEU A 83 -5.06 -20.74 -0.90
N HIS A 84 -6.15 -20.76 -1.65
CA HIS A 84 -6.28 -19.86 -2.78
C HIS A 84 -6.64 -18.45 -2.31
N ALA A 85 -7.53 -18.31 -1.34
CA ALA A 85 -7.86 -17.02 -0.73
C ALA A 85 -8.14 -17.15 0.80
N ASP A 86 -7.68 -16.15 1.56
CA ASP A 86 -7.83 -16.02 3.02
C ASP A 86 -8.68 -14.78 3.35
N MET A 87 -9.98 -14.97 3.60
CA MET A 87 -10.92 -13.88 3.89
C MET A 87 -10.65 -13.22 5.25
N ASP A 88 -9.72 -13.75 6.03
CA ASP A 88 -9.24 -13.13 7.26
C ASP A 88 -8.34 -11.91 6.96
N SER A 89 -7.59 -11.95 5.84
CA SER A 89 -6.75 -10.84 5.36
C SER A 89 -7.57 -9.62 4.90
N ASN A 90 -6.98 -8.42 4.86
CA ASN A 90 -7.70 -7.23 4.37
C ASN A 90 -7.80 -7.18 2.83
N GLY A 91 -7.49 -8.28 2.12
CA GLY A 91 -7.88 -8.46 0.72
C GLY A 91 -9.39 -8.62 0.52
N TRP A 92 -10.13 -8.96 1.59
CA TRP A 92 -11.58 -9.14 1.59
C TRP A 92 -12.27 -8.34 2.72
N PRO A 93 -13.50 -7.83 2.51
CA PRO A 93 -14.24 -7.77 1.24
C PRO A 93 -13.59 -6.80 0.25
N GLN A 94 -13.57 -7.16 -1.05
CA GLN A 94 -12.87 -6.41 -2.09
C GLN A 94 -13.39 -4.97 -2.23
N THR A 95 -14.72 -4.78 -2.17
CA THR A 95 -15.31 -3.43 -2.18
C THR A 95 -14.83 -2.59 -1.00
N GLY A 96 -14.76 -3.16 0.19
CA GLY A 96 -14.25 -2.48 1.39
C GLY A 96 -12.76 -2.16 1.31
N ARG A 97 -11.96 -3.10 0.78
CA ARG A 97 -10.53 -2.94 0.51
C ARG A 97 -10.25 -1.80 -0.47
N ASN A 98 -11.00 -1.74 -1.57
CA ASN A 98 -10.84 -0.69 -2.58
C ASN A 98 -11.17 0.70 -2.01
N ARG A 99 -12.20 0.83 -1.16
CA ARG A 99 -12.49 2.10 -0.47
C ARG A 99 -11.33 2.54 0.42
N ALA A 100 -10.79 1.63 1.23
CA ALA A 100 -9.65 1.93 2.10
C ALA A 100 -8.42 2.40 1.30
N LEU A 101 -8.07 1.71 0.21
CA LEU A 101 -6.93 2.09 -0.64
C LEU A 101 -7.14 3.42 -1.36
N LYS A 102 -8.36 3.69 -1.86
CA LYS A 102 -8.70 4.98 -2.48
C LYS A 102 -8.56 6.14 -1.48
N SER A 103 -8.98 5.95 -0.23
CA SER A 103 -8.75 6.96 0.82
C SER A 103 -7.27 7.13 1.14
N LEU A 104 -6.52 6.04 1.35
CA LEU A 104 -5.11 6.10 1.77
C LEU A 104 -4.18 6.70 0.70
N ARG A 105 -4.40 6.38 -0.58
CA ARG A 105 -3.57 6.88 -1.69
C ARG A 105 -3.68 8.40 -1.86
N ARG A 106 -4.84 9.00 -1.54
CA ARG A 106 -5.05 10.46 -1.57
C ARG A 106 -4.11 11.25 -0.65
N GLY A 107 -3.55 10.60 0.38
CA GLY A 107 -2.59 11.20 1.31
C GLY A 107 -1.16 10.72 1.12
N PHE A 108 -0.86 9.98 0.04
CA PHE A 108 0.45 9.32 -0.17
C PHE A 108 0.90 8.52 1.06
N ALA A 109 -0.05 7.86 1.74
CA ALA A 109 0.23 7.16 2.98
C ALA A 109 1.01 5.88 2.72
N PHE A 110 2.07 5.64 3.49
CA PHE A 110 2.74 4.34 3.52
C PHE A 110 2.02 3.38 4.47
N HIS A 111 1.91 2.10 4.11
CA HIS A 111 1.21 1.12 4.92
C HIS A 111 2.17 0.18 5.66
N TYR A 112 2.03 0.11 6.98
CA TYR A 112 2.83 -0.78 7.83
C TYR A 112 1.91 -1.71 8.62
N ALA A 113 2.14 -3.02 8.50
CA ALA A 113 1.23 -4.05 9.01
C ALA A 113 1.98 -5.31 9.47
N GLY A 114 1.25 -6.25 10.08
CA GLY A 114 1.76 -7.56 10.49
C GLY A 114 0.76 -8.67 10.13
N ASP A 115 0.46 -9.55 11.10
CA ASP A 115 -0.50 -10.67 11.03
C ASP A 115 -0.14 -11.82 10.09
N GLN A 116 0.37 -11.53 8.89
CA GLN A 116 0.58 -12.56 7.87
C GLN A 116 1.74 -13.52 8.19
N HIS A 117 2.52 -13.29 9.25
CA HIS A 117 3.64 -14.17 9.63
C HIS A 117 4.64 -14.46 8.49
N ILE A 118 4.66 -13.60 7.48
CA ILE A 118 5.62 -13.56 6.40
C ILE A 118 5.88 -12.09 6.11
N ALA A 119 7.15 -11.74 5.99
CA ALA A 119 7.48 -10.38 5.57
C ALA A 119 7.18 -10.22 4.09
N THR A 120 6.49 -9.16 3.70
CA THR A 120 6.18 -8.90 2.28
C THR A 120 6.21 -7.43 1.96
N LEU A 121 6.70 -7.09 0.75
CA LEU A 121 6.54 -5.79 0.14
C LEU A 121 5.57 -5.90 -1.04
N PHE A 122 4.46 -5.17 -0.95
CA PHE A 122 3.50 -5.05 -2.04
C PHE A 122 3.25 -3.58 -2.35
N GLN A 123 3.07 -3.26 -3.63
CA GLN A 123 2.35 -2.06 -4.04
C GLN A 123 0.94 -2.47 -4.48
N HIS A 124 -0.06 -1.80 -3.94
CA HIS A 124 -1.46 -2.14 -4.20
C HIS A 124 -1.95 -1.50 -5.49
N GLY A 125 -2.90 -2.17 -6.15
CA GLY A 125 -3.65 -1.64 -7.28
C GLY A 125 -5.16 -1.75 -7.06
N VAL A 126 -5.92 -0.78 -7.54
CA VAL A 126 -7.39 -0.73 -7.55
C VAL A 126 -7.87 -0.74 -9.00
N ASP A 127 -7.62 0.34 -9.73
CA ASP A 127 -8.05 0.52 -11.12
C ASP A 127 -7.01 -0.11 -12.06
N GLU A 128 -5.72 0.14 -11.81
CA GLU A 128 -4.56 -0.52 -12.45
C GLU A 128 -3.53 -1.03 -11.43
N TYR A 129 -2.51 -1.77 -11.87
CA TYR A 129 -1.39 -2.13 -11.00
C TYR A 129 -0.62 -0.88 -10.57
N ARG A 130 -0.13 -0.84 -9.32
CA ARG A 130 0.69 0.27 -8.77
C ARG A 130 -0.02 1.63 -8.69
N ASP A 131 -1.35 1.67 -8.70
CA ASP A 131 -2.13 2.91 -8.57
C ASP A 131 -2.55 3.25 -7.14
N ALA A 132 -2.00 2.54 -6.14
CA ALA A 132 -2.26 2.78 -4.73
C ALA A 132 -0.99 2.55 -3.88
N ILE A 133 -1.18 2.57 -2.56
CA ILE A 133 -0.12 2.65 -1.56
C ILE A 133 0.83 1.46 -1.58
N TRP A 134 2.06 1.68 -1.09
CA TRP A 134 2.97 0.61 -0.72
C TRP A 134 2.63 0.07 0.66
N SER A 135 2.80 -1.23 0.85
CA SER A 135 2.68 -1.90 2.15
C SER A 135 3.90 -2.76 2.48
N PHE A 136 4.35 -2.66 3.72
CA PHE A 136 5.28 -3.59 4.33
C PHE A 136 4.59 -4.36 5.45
N CYS A 137 4.38 -5.66 5.23
CA CYS A 137 4.06 -6.60 6.29
C CYS A 137 5.37 -7.02 6.94
N VAL A 138 5.52 -6.82 8.24
CA VAL A 138 6.71 -7.26 8.99
C VAL A 138 6.66 -8.76 9.28
N PRO A 139 7.82 -9.42 9.44
CA PRO A 139 7.86 -10.80 9.89
C PRO A 139 7.35 -10.93 11.33
N SER A 140 6.95 -12.14 11.71
CA SER A 140 6.74 -12.45 13.12
C SER A 140 8.06 -12.54 13.87
N ILE A 141 8.13 -11.94 15.05
CA ILE A 141 9.28 -12.05 15.97
C ILE A 141 9.55 -13.53 16.31
N ALA A 142 8.50 -14.34 16.44
CA ALA A 142 8.58 -15.78 16.66
C ALA A 142 7.57 -16.47 15.72
N ASN A 143 8.07 -17.03 14.62
CA ASN A 143 7.20 -17.57 13.60
C ASN A 143 6.89 -19.06 13.80
N LEU A 144 5.75 -19.34 14.43
CA LEU A 144 5.29 -20.72 14.67
C LEU A 144 4.20 -21.17 13.70
N TYR A 145 3.59 -20.22 12.97
CA TYR A 145 2.57 -20.50 11.96
C TYR A 145 3.04 -19.96 10.62
N LEU A 146 3.63 -20.85 9.82
CA LEU A 146 4.31 -20.49 8.59
C LEU A 146 3.32 -20.15 7.48
N ARG A 147 3.70 -19.16 6.67
CA ARG A 147 2.98 -18.76 5.47
C ARG A 147 3.99 -18.54 4.34
N TRP A 148 3.54 -18.72 3.09
CA TRP A 148 4.35 -18.47 1.90
C TRP A 148 3.58 -17.65 0.88
N TRP A 149 4.25 -16.67 0.27
CA TRP A 149 3.86 -16.08 -0.99
C TRP A 149 4.42 -16.91 -2.13
N GLU A 150 3.59 -17.78 -2.69
CA GLU A 150 3.98 -18.64 -3.81
C GLU A 150 2.89 -18.64 -4.88
N PRO A 151 2.87 -17.66 -5.79
CA PRO A 151 1.99 -17.71 -6.94
C PRO A 151 2.35 -18.92 -7.83
N LEU A 152 1.37 -19.42 -8.58
CA LEU A 152 1.59 -20.57 -9.47
C LEU A 152 2.30 -20.18 -10.77
N GLU A 153 2.13 -18.92 -11.18
CA GLU A 153 2.74 -18.36 -12.39
C GLU A 153 3.72 -17.25 -12.00
N PRO A 154 4.79 -17.03 -12.78
CA PRO A 154 5.65 -15.87 -12.62
C PRO A 154 4.88 -14.55 -12.75
N GLY A 155 5.24 -13.56 -11.93
CA GLY A 155 4.61 -12.25 -12.00
C GLY A 155 5.04 -11.47 -13.23
N GLN A 156 4.10 -10.70 -13.79
CA GLN A 156 4.38 -9.82 -14.93
C GLN A 156 5.13 -8.56 -14.47
N ASN A 157 5.82 -7.85 -15.38
CA ASN A 157 6.48 -6.58 -15.07
C ASN A 157 7.39 -6.62 -13.82
N ARG A 158 8.04 -7.77 -13.59
CA ARG A 158 9.01 -7.96 -12.50
C ARG A 158 10.31 -7.22 -12.80
N GLU A 159 11.00 -6.79 -11.75
CA GLU A 159 12.33 -6.19 -11.89
C GLU A 159 13.31 -7.21 -12.49
N PRO A 160 14.23 -6.80 -13.38
CA PRO A 160 15.21 -7.71 -13.97
C PRO A 160 16.04 -8.41 -12.89
N GLY A 161 16.14 -9.74 -12.97
CA GLY A 161 16.87 -10.56 -12.00
C GLY A 161 16.14 -10.84 -10.69
N SER A 162 14.92 -10.31 -10.49
CA SER A 162 14.14 -10.60 -9.28
C SER A 162 13.49 -11.99 -9.30
N PRO A 163 13.21 -12.58 -8.12
CA PRO A 163 12.57 -13.90 -8.02
C PRO A 163 11.25 -13.98 -8.78
N GLU A 164 10.89 -15.17 -9.26
CA GLU A 164 9.73 -15.33 -10.15
C GLU A 164 8.39 -14.99 -9.50
N TYR A 165 8.30 -15.13 -8.18
CA TYR A 165 7.12 -14.75 -7.41
C TYR A 165 6.89 -13.23 -7.31
N THR A 166 7.86 -12.40 -7.73
CA THR A 166 7.72 -10.93 -7.75
C THR A 166 7.04 -10.44 -9.03
N GLY A 167 6.65 -9.18 -9.08
CA GLY A 167 5.89 -8.58 -10.19
C GLY A 167 4.39 -8.51 -9.93
N ASP A 168 3.64 -8.30 -10.99
CA ASP A 168 2.18 -8.13 -11.00
C ASP A 168 1.47 -9.47 -10.92
N HIS A 169 0.53 -9.53 -9.96
CA HIS A 169 -0.31 -10.69 -9.67
C HIS A 169 -1.73 -10.25 -9.34
N LEU A 170 -2.67 -11.13 -9.62
CA LEU A 170 -3.97 -11.10 -8.95
C LEU A 170 -3.87 -11.98 -7.69
N ASP A 171 -4.24 -11.44 -6.54
CA ASP A 171 -4.39 -12.27 -5.34
C ASP A 171 -5.60 -13.19 -5.46
N GLY A 172 -5.81 -14.05 -4.46
CA GLY A 172 -6.95 -14.97 -4.42
C GLY A 172 -8.32 -14.33 -4.61
N PHE A 173 -8.48 -13.02 -4.38
CA PHE A 173 -9.73 -12.28 -4.53
C PHE A 173 -9.83 -11.50 -5.85
N GLY A 174 -8.84 -11.64 -6.74
CA GLY A 174 -8.76 -10.86 -7.96
C GLY A 174 -8.25 -9.43 -7.72
N ASN A 175 -7.66 -9.12 -6.54
CA ASN A 175 -7.09 -7.80 -6.31
C ASN A 175 -5.75 -7.67 -7.05
N LYS A 176 -5.53 -6.52 -7.70
CA LYS A 176 -4.25 -6.18 -8.31
C LYS A 176 -3.21 -5.90 -7.22
N VAL A 177 -2.11 -6.65 -7.25
CA VAL A 177 -0.96 -6.46 -6.36
C VAL A 177 0.33 -6.61 -7.13
N THR A 178 1.33 -5.78 -6.81
CA THR A 178 2.69 -5.94 -7.31
C THR A 178 3.58 -6.36 -6.15
N ASN A 179 4.08 -7.59 -6.16
CA ASN A 179 5.02 -8.07 -5.14
C ASN A 179 6.45 -7.65 -5.49
N TYR A 180 7.18 -7.16 -4.50
CA TYR A 180 8.59 -6.76 -4.64
C TYR A 180 9.53 -7.59 -3.78
N ALA A 181 9.03 -8.16 -2.69
CA ALA A 181 9.79 -9.05 -1.83
C ALA A 181 8.83 -9.90 -0.99
N ALA A 182 9.28 -11.10 -0.65
CA ALA A 182 8.64 -11.99 0.31
C ALA A 182 9.72 -12.80 1.04
N ALA A 183 9.72 -12.78 2.37
CA ALA A 183 10.61 -13.60 3.18
C ALA A 183 10.03 -15.02 3.33
N ASN A 184 9.93 -15.74 2.20
CA ASN A 184 9.44 -17.12 2.19
C ASN A 184 10.37 -18.02 3.01
N PRO A 185 9.86 -18.74 4.03
CA PRO A 185 10.67 -19.73 4.72
C PRO A 185 11.00 -20.92 3.81
N GLU A 186 11.96 -21.75 4.20
CA GLU A 186 12.19 -23.02 3.52
C GLU A 186 10.93 -23.90 3.57
N LYS A 187 10.70 -24.75 2.56
CA LYS A 187 9.52 -25.63 2.49
C LYS A 187 9.47 -26.67 3.60
N LYS A 188 10.62 -27.13 4.06
CA LYS A 188 10.77 -28.08 5.17
C LYS A 188 11.82 -27.53 6.13
N PRO A 189 11.48 -26.50 6.92
CA PRO A 189 12.46 -25.86 7.77
C PRO A 189 12.87 -26.84 8.88
N ALA A 190 14.14 -27.22 8.89
CA ALA A 190 14.75 -28.08 9.90
C ALA A 190 15.46 -27.23 10.98
N GLY A 191 15.85 -27.82 12.10
CA GLY A 191 16.63 -27.13 13.13
C GLY A 191 15.81 -26.23 14.08
N ASN A 192 16.44 -25.16 14.60
CA ASN A 192 15.82 -24.30 15.62
C ASN A 192 14.58 -23.58 15.07
N LEU A 193 13.43 -23.83 15.70
CA LEU A 193 12.11 -23.29 15.35
C LEU A 193 12.11 -21.77 15.13
N LEU A 194 12.95 -21.02 15.83
CA LEU A 194 12.99 -19.55 15.70
C LEU A 194 14.00 -19.04 14.66
N ASN A 195 14.79 -19.93 14.03
CA ASN A 195 15.82 -19.55 13.06
C ASN A 195 15.38 -19.83 11.61
N THR A 196 14.77 -20.99 11.37
CA THR A 196 14.52 -21.49 10.00
C THR A 196 13.14 -21.15 9.45
N ARG A 197 12.38 -20.35 10.20
CA ARG A 197 10.96 -20.07 9.96
C ARG A 197 10.69 -18.65 9.46
N ALA A 198 11.70 -17.99 8.86
CA ALA A 198 11.61 -16.58 8.45
C ALA A 198 11.14 -15.64 9.59
N ALA A 199 11.57 -15.94 10.83
CA ALA A 199 11.27 -15.12 11.99
C ALA A 199 12.23 -13.93 12.08
N GLY A 200 11.73 -12.78 12.51
CA GLY A 200 12.53 -11.56 12.49
C GLY A 200 11.80 -10.33 12.95
N PHE A 201 12.31 -9.16 12.57
CA PHE A 201 11.67 -7.88 12.81
C PHE A 201 11.86 -6.95 11.61
N GLY A 202 10.92 -6.00 11.46
CA GLY A 202 11.01 -4.95 10.46
C GLY A 202 11.32 -3.60 11.10
N VAL A 203 12.05 -2.76 10.38
CA VAL A 203 12.27 -1.35 10.73
C VAL A 203 11.90 -0.48 9.53
N VAL A 204 11.15 0.59 9.75
CA VAL A 204 10.85 1.58 8.72
C VAL A 204 11.47 2.90 9.11
N ARG A 205 12.40 3.40 8.28
CA ARG A 205 13.03 4.71 8.46
C ARG A 205 12.37 5.73 7.56
N LEU A 206 11.79 6.75 8.17
CA LEU A 206 11.17 7.87 7.48
C LEU A 206 12.15 9.04 7.46
N ASN A 207 12.74 9.33 6.30
CA ASN A 207 13.58 10.52 6.16
C ASN A 207 12.69 11.73 5.85
N THR A 208 12.38 12.52 6.87
CA THR A 208 11.49 13.68 6.73
C THR A 208 12.12 14.87 5.98
N LYS A 209 13.41 14.82 5.64
CA LYS A 209 14.07 15.83 4.81
C LYS A 209 14.03 15.45 3.32
N THR A 210 14.25 14.18 2.99
CA THR A 210 14.30 13.71 1.60
C THR A 210 13.00 13.05 1.12
N ARG A 211 12.05 12.79 2.04
CA ARG A 211 10.81 12.02 1.81
C ARG A 211 11.04 10.55 1.41
N GLN A 212 12.24 10.03 1.63
CA GLN A 212 12.52 8.61 1.41
C GLN A 212 11.99 7.77 2.58
N ILE A 213 11.47 6.59 2.23
CA ILE A 213 10.98 5.56 3.15
C ILE A 213 11.83 4.32 2.93
N THR A 214 12.67 3.96 3.90
CA THR A 214 13.48 2.74 3.84
C THR A 214 12.86 1.68 4.73
N MET A 215 12.52 0.54 4.13
CA MET A 215 12.03 -0.65 4.79
C MET A 215 13.18 -1.63 4.97
N GLU A 216 13.40 -2.06 6.20
CA GLU A 216 14.39 -3.06 6.57
C GLU A 216 13.70 -4.30 7.14
N CYS A 217 14.24 -5.48 6.86
CA CYS A 217 13.69 -6.75 7.32
C CYS A 217 14.81 -7.69 7.77
N TRP A 218 14.97 -7.84 9.07
CA TRP A 218 16.10 -8.52 9.69
C TRP A 218 15.69 -9.90 10.22
N PRO A 219 16.50 -10.95 10.01
CA PRO A 219 16.35 -12.21 10.71
C PRO A 219 16.42 -12.01 12.23
N ARG A 220 15.71 -12.84 12.99
CA ARG A 220 15.58 -12.69 14.46
C ARG A 220 16.92 -12.67 15.19
N ASN A 221 17.81 -13.60 14.83
CA ASN A 221 19.02 -13.91 15.59
C ASN A 221 20.27 -13.38 14.91
N VAL A 222 20.17 -12.17 14.32
CA VAL A 222 21.28 -11.45 13.72
C VAL A 222 21.70 -10.30 14.64
N ASP A 223 23.00 -10.07 14.77
CA ASP A 223 23.50 -8.82 15.32
C ASP A 223 23.45 -7.75 14.23
N VAL A 224 22.52 -6.80 14.34
CA VAL A 224 22.36 -5.72 13.35
C VAL A 224 23.50 -4.70 13.36
N THR A 225 24.40 -4.77 14.34
CA THR A 225 25.60 -3.92 14.40
C THR A 225 26.79 -4.53 13.66
N ASP A 226 26.74 -5.83 13.35
CA ASP A 226 27.75 -6.51 12.56
C ASP A 226 27.65 -6.06 11.08
N PRO A 227 28.71 -5.49 10.47
CA PRO A 227 28.69 -5.04 9.07
C PRO A 227 28.51 -6.19 8.07
N SER A 228 28.76 -7.44 8.48
CA SER A 228 28.54 -8.63 7.68
C SER A 228 27.08 -9.11 7.71
N ALA A 229 26.27 -8.61 8.66
CA ALA A 229 24.87 -8.97 8.79
C ALA A 229 24.09 -8.73 7.47
N ARG A 230 23.11 -9.61 7.23
CA ARG A 230 22.26 -9.55 6.03
C ARG A 230 20.80 -9.56 6.43
N GLN A 231 20.04 -8.70 5.75
CA GLN A 231 18.58 -8.70 5.78
C GLN A 231 18.04 -9.87 4.95
N TYR A 232 16.73 -10.11 5.06
CA TYR A 232 16.08 -11.04 4.14
C TYR A 232 16.22 -10.57 2.67
N PRO A 233 16.31 -11.50 1.70
CA PRO A 233 16.39 -11.14 0.29
C PRO A 233 15.25 -10.21 -0.15
N GLY A 234 15.60 -9.15 -0.87
CA GLY A 234 14.67 -8.07 -1.28
C GLY A 234 14.64 -6.87 -0.33
N TRP A 235 15.33 -6.94 0.82
CA TRP A 235 15.54 -5.83 1.74
C TRP A 235 17.04 -5.50 1.91
N PRO A 236 17.41 -4.25 2.26
CA PRO A 236 16.53 -3.11 2.46
C PRO A 236 15.94 -2.61 1.13
N ARG A 237 14.73 -2.06 1.18
CA ARG A 237 14.11 -1.39 0.03
C ARG A 237 13.78 0.06 0.39
N THR A 238 14.12 0.98 -0.50
CA THR A 238 13.81 2.40 -0.32
C THR A 238 12.88 2.87 -1.43
N ILE A 239 11.83 3.59 -1.06
CA ILE A 239 10.90 4.24 -1.98
C ILE A 239 10.82 5.74 -1.65
N SER A 240 10.35 6.52 -2.60
CA SER A 240 9.88 7.88 -2.36
C SER A 240 8.49 7.87 -1.74
N GLN A 241 8.15 8.86 -0.92
CA GLN A 241 6.78 9.10 -0.48
C GLN A 241 5.80 9.14 -1.66
N PHE A 242 6.22 9.74 -2.78
CA PHE A 242 5.39 9.91 -3.96
C PHE A 242 5.11 8.59 -4.70
N ASP A 243 5.87 7.53 -4.45
CA ASP A 243 5.61 6.19 -5.00
C ASP A 243 4.33 5.56 -4.40
N ASN A 244 3.82 6.08 -3.26
CA ASN A 244 2.54 5.62 -2.68
C ASN A 244 1.32 6.03 -3.50
N TYR A 245 1.45 6.96 -4.45
CA TYR A 245 0.39 7.24 -5.41
C TYR A 245 0.94 7.88 -6.69
N ASN A 246 1.43 7.03 -7.58
CA ASN A 246 1.93 7.43 -8.90
C ASN A 246 1.48 6.41 -9.96
N PRO A 247 0.19 6.42 -10.33
CA PRO A 247 -0.36 5.44 -11.27
C PRO A 247 0.41 5.45 -12.61
N PRO A 248 0.80 4.28 -13.15
CA PRO A 248 1.61 4.22 -14.38
C PRO A 248 0.99 4.91 -15.60
N SER A 249 -0.35 4.96 -15.68
CA SER A 249 -1.05 5.60 -16.79
C SER A 249 -1.04 7.14 -16.75
N TRP A 250 -0.67 7.73 -15.61
CA TRP A 250 -0.75 9.17 -15.40
C TRP A 250 0.39 9.93 -16.08
N GLY A 251 0.08 11.17 -16.47
CA GLY A 251 1.06 12.14 -16.95
C GLY A 251 1.45 13.15 -15.85
N LYS A 252 2.22 14.15 -16.24
CA LYS A 252 2.64 15.25 -15.36
C LYS A 252 2.03 16.57 -15.80
N LEU A 253 1.59 17.38 -14.84
CA LEU A 253 1.26 18.79 -15.06
C LEU A 253 2.56 19.62 -15.12
N GLY A 254 2.43 20.91 -15.41
CA GLY A 254 3.53 21.85 -15.30
C GLY A 254 4.08 21.96 -13.87
N GLU A 255 5.38 22.20 -13.73
CA GLU A 255 6.00 22.42 -12.43
C GLU A 255 5.40 23.65 -11.74
N LEU A 256 5.11 23.52 -10.45
CA LEU A 256 4.68 24.61 -9.58
C LEU A 256 5.86 25.04 -8.71
N THR A 257 6.25 26.31 -8.80
CA THR A 257 7.25 26.92 -7.91
C THR A 257 6.57 27.86 -6.91
N PHE A 258 6.91 27.73 -5.63
CA PHE A 258 6.26 28.47 -4.54
C PHE A 258 7.22 29.47 -3.87
N ASP A 259 6.69 30.60 -3.40
CA ASP A 259 7.41 31.58 -2.59
C ASP A 259 7.68 31.08 -1.16
N VAL A 260 6.83 30.19 -0.64
CA VAL A 260 6.94 29.54 0.67
C VAL A 260 7.54 28.14 0.60
N ASP A 261 8.13 27.68 1.70
CA ASP A 261 8.66 26.31 1.81
C ASP A 261 7.60 25.31 2.21
N SER A 262 7.64 24.13 1.58
CA SER A 262 6.83 22.95 1.89
C SER A 262 5.32 23.22 2.00
N PRO A 263 4.68 23.91 1.03
CA PRO A 263 3.24 24.15 1.07
C PRO A 263 2.44 22.86 0.91
N VAL A 264 1.15 22.94 1.22
CA VAL A 264 0.17 21.87 0.97
C VAL A 264 -0.50 22.13 -0.36
N VAL A 265 -0.48 21.14 -1.26
CA VAL A 265 -1.09 21.18 -2.59
C VAL A 265 -2.18 20.14 -2.68
N GLN A 266 -3.33 20.51 -3.24
CA GLN A 266 -4.47 19.63 -3.50
C GLN A 266 -4.81 19.67 -4.99
N LEU A 267 -4.95 18.50 -5.59
CA LEU A 267 -5.42 18.32 -6.96
C LEU A 267 -6.87 17.86 -6.96
N VAL A 268 -7.72 18.59 -7.68
CA VAL A 268 -9.17 18.33 -7.76
C VAL A 268 -9.56 18.16 -9.23
N ASP A 269 -10.31 17.10 -9.55
CA ASP A 269 -10.91 16.89 -10.86
C ASP A 269 -11.97 17.96 -11.11
N SER A 270 -11.85 18.72 -12.22
CA SER A 270 -12.72 19.88 -12.46
C SER A 270 -14.18 19.49 -12.74
N ASP A 271 -14.42 18.28 -13.27
CA ASP A 271 -15.75 17.86 -13.70
C ASP A 271 -16.55 17.26 -12.53
N SER A 272 -15.92 16.40 -11.74
CA SER A 272 -16.55 15.69 -10.62
C SER A 272 -16.41 16.40 -9.28
N GLY A 273 -15.44 17.32 -9.15
CA GLY A 273 -15.05 17.89 -7.86
C GLY A 273 -14.32 16.90 -6.95
N GLU A 274 -13.96 15.71 -7.43
CA GLU A 274 -13.23 14.72 -6.64
C GLU A 274 -11.82 15.22 -6.30
N VAL A 275 -11.45 15.16 -5.02
CA VAL A 275 -10.07 15.33 -4.59
C VAL A 275 -9.28 14.08 -4.94
N LEU A 276 -8.34 14.21 -5.88
CA LEU A 276 -7.44 13.12 -6.29
C LEU A 276 -6.41 12.87 -5.21
N TYR A 277 -5.78 13.92 -4.70
CA TYR A 277 -4.87 13.85 -3.57
C TYR A 277 -4.64 15.21 -2.93
N THR A 278 -4.13 15.20 -1.71
CA THR A 278 -3.56 16.35 -1.02
C THR A 278 -2.20 15.95 -0.45
N VAL A 279 -1.18 16.78 -0.63
CA VAL A 279 0.19 16.45 -0.21
C VAL A 279 0.94 17.68 0.28
N ARG A 280 1.79 17.49 1.30
CA ARG A 280 2.79 18.49 1.67
C ARG A 280 4.03 18.34 0.79
N VAL A 281 4.31 19.38 0.02
CA VAL A 281 5.47 19.44 -0.88
C VAL A 281 6.77 19.34 -0.09
N ASN A 282 7.82 18.81 -0.71
CA ASN A 282 9.17 18.82 -0.16
C ASN A 282 9.97 19.97 -0.80
N GLY A 283 10.14 21.07 -0.08
CA GLY A 283 10.80 22.26 -0.62
C GLY A 283 9.81 23.21 -1.31
N LYS A 284 10.29 23.92 -2.34
CA LYS A 284 9.56 24.99 -3.03
C LYS A 284 9.10 24.63 -4.45
N SER A 285 9.29 23.39 -4.90
CA SER A 285 8.86 22.94 -6.21
C SER A 285 8.07 21.62 -6.11
N PHE A 286 7.04 21.50 -6.94
CA PHE A 286 6.28 20.26 -7.08
C PHE A 286 5.80 20.08 -8.52
N VAL A 287 5.91 18.86 -9.04
CA VAL A 287 5.34 18.47 -10.34
C VAL A 287 4.17 17.52 -10.08
N PRO A 288 2.92 18.01 -10.15
CA PRO A 288 1.75 17.16 -9.91
C PRO A 288 1.62 16.06 -10.97
N GLY A 289 1.45 14.81 -10.53
CA GLY A 289 0.96 13.73 -11.38
C GLY A 289 -0.55 13.83 -11.55
N ALA A 290 -1.08 13.54 -12.73
CA ALA A 290 -2.51 13.60 -13.02
C ALA A 290 -2.94 12.67 -14.15
N PRO A 291 -4.21 12.19 -14.17
CA PRO A 291 -4.78 11.48 -15.31
C PRO A 291 -4.70 12.29 -16.62
N GLN A 292 -4.44 11.61 -17.72
CA GLN A 292 -4.45 12.23 -19.05
C GLN A 292 -5.87 12.55 -19.53
N GLY A 293 -5.99 13.51 -20.45
CA GLY A 293 -7.27 13.85 -21.10
C GLY A 293 -8.29 14.56 -20.19
N LYS A 294 -7.88 14.99 -18.99
CA LYS A 294 -8.74 15.65 -18.00
C LYS A 294 -8.26 17.05 -17.65
N THR A 295 -9.14 17.83 -17.03
CA THR A 295 -8.85 19.17 -16.50
C THR A 295 -8.96 19.17 -14.97
N PHE A 296 -8.11 19.94 -14.31
CA PHE A 296 -8.00 19.97 -12.87
C PHE A 296 -7.94 21.39 -12.30
N VAL A 297 -8.49 21.53 -11.09
CA VAL A 297 -8.26 22.67 -10.21
C VAL A 297 -7.13 22.32 -9.25
N ILE A 298 -6.15 23.21 -9.12
CA ILE A 298 -5.10 23.11 -8.12
C ILE A 298 -5.37 24.11 -7.01
N LYS A 299 -5.43 23.62 -5.77
CA LYS A 299 -5.42 24.45 -4.57
C LYS A 299 -4.08 24.34 -3.86
N ALA A 300 -3.64 25.43 -3.22
CA ALA A 300 -2.45 25.44 -2.41
C ALA A 300 -2.56 26.40 -1.22
N GLY A 301 -1.71 26.20 -0.22
CA GLY A 301 -1.55 27.08 0.93
C GLY A 301 -0.45 26.59 1.87
N GLN A 302 -0.08 27.40 2.88
CA GLN A 302 1.05 27.08 3.76
C GLN A 302 0.83 25.78 4.54
N ASP A 303 -0.30 25.68 5.26
CA ASP A 303 -0.59 24.52 6.11
C ASP A 303 -1.83 23.73 5.68
N ALA A 304 -2.66 24.31 4.80
CA ALA A 304 -3.81 23.69 4.17
C ALA A 304 -4.03 24.26 2.76
N ALA A 305 -4.56 23.44 1.85
CA ALA A 305 -4.83 23.85 0.46
C ALA A 305 -6.14 24.64 0.34
N GLN A 306 -6.15 25.88 0.83
CA GLN A 306 -7.34 26.73 0.92
C GLN A 306 -7.59 27.56 -0.35
N THR A 307 -6.52 27.96 -1.06
CA THR A 307 -6.60 28.91 -2.16
C THR A 307 -6.54 28.20 -3.50
N ILE A 308 -7.49 28.47 -4.40
CA ILE A 308 -7.38 28.03 -5.80
C ILE A 308 -6.28 28.84 -6.47
N VAL A 309 -5.25 28.16 -6.98
CA VAL A 309 -4.09 28.79 -7.65
C VAL A 309 -4.10 28.56 -9.15
N ILE A 310 -4.74 27.48 -9.63
CA ILE A 310 -4.93 27.18 -11.06
C ILE A 310 -6.31 26.54 -11.24
N LYS A 311 -7.07 26.91 -12.27
CA LYS A 311 -8.45 26.43 -12.52
C LYS A 311 -8.58 25.40 -13.65
N ASP A 312 -7.60 25.35 -14.53
CA ASP A 312 -7.66 24.65 -15.81
C ASP A 312 -6.36 23.85 -16.10
N ALA A 313 -5.73 23.30 -15.07
CA ALA A 313 -4.52 22.52 -15.22
C ALA A 313 -4.77 21.22 -15.99
N ARG A 314 -3.83 20.83 -16.86
CA ARG A 314 -3.89 19.61 -17.69
C ARG A 314 -2.50 18.99 -17.82
N VAL A 315 -2.45 17.70 -18.12
CA VAL A 315 -1.17 17.04 -18.43
C VAL A 315 -0.50 17.79 -19.59
N GLY A 316 0.76 18.19 -19.38
CA GLY A 316 1.51 19.02 -20.33
C GLY A 316 1.29 20.54 -20.21
N SER A 317 0.52 21.03 -19.24
CA SER A 317 0.44 22.47 -18.93
C SER A 317 1.82 23.07 -18.65
N ALA A 318 2.01 24.35 -18.96
CA ALA A 318 3.26 25.07 -18.68
C ALA A 318 3.53 25.21 -17.17
N ALA A 319 4.79 25.34 -16.80
CA ALA A 319 5.20 25.63 -15.42
C ALA A 319 4.60 26.97 -14.92
N GLN A 320 4.35 27.08 -13.62
CA GLN A 320 3.72 28.23 -12.98
C GLN A 320 4.42 28.61 -11.67
N THR A 321 4.50 29.92 -11.41
CA THR A 321 4.93 30.46 -10.12
C THR A 321 3.70 30.82 -9.29
N VAL A 322 3.65 30.34 -8.05
CA VAL A 322 2.53 30.52 -7.13
C VAL A 322 3.00 31.32 -5.91
N ASN A 323 2.37 32.47 -5.69
CA ASN A 323 2.63 33.31 -4.50
C ASN A 323 1.54 33.07 -3.46
N LEU A 324 1.92 32.48 -2.31
CA LEU A 324 1.01 32.14 -1.21
C LEU A 324 1.12 33.13 -0.04
N SER A 325 2.24 33.87 0.08
CA SER A 325 2.47 34.80 1.19
C SER A 325 1.48 35.97 1.24
N SER A 326 0.89 36.36 0.11
CA SER A 326 -0.07 37.47 -0.03
C SER A 326 -1.52 37.13 0.33
N SER A 327 -1.80 35.88 0.69
CA SER A 327 -3.16 35.37 0.97
C SER A 327 -3.51 35.24 2.46
N ARG A 328 -2.74 35.88 3.35
CA ARG A 328 -3.03 35.99 4.79
C ARG A 328 -3.97 37.14 5.11
#